data_AF-A0AAW2IKW2-F1
#
_entry.id   AF-A0AAW2IKW2-F1
#
_cell.length_a   1.000
_cell.length_b   1.000
_cell.length_c   1.000
_cell.angle_alpha   90.00
_cell.angle_beta   90.00
_cell.angle_gamma   90.00
#
_symmetry.space_group_name_H-M   'P 1'
#
loop_
_entity.id
_entity.type
_entity.pdbx_description
1 polymer ?
#
loop_
_entity_poly.entity_id
_entity_poly.type
_entity_poly.pdbx_seq_one_letter_code
_entity_poly.pdbx_strand_id
1 'polypeptide(L)'
;MALSQCNLTDKRQVAMDVPNRWNSTYELLATALPLKEAFSRLQRIDKNYHCNPSESEWDVAGVVHECLQIFYEATHHFSGRKYPTSNVFFPDVCEIHLKMIEWEKSDYDYVRRMVSRMKQKFEKYWDECCLVLAIAVVFYPRFKMNLVEYFYSRIYGTEAHLYIQRVRDKLVNLFIDYGGSCAISVNESNVISSSGVETRASLRDFDRWCYESRVSKNQKSELESYLEEARFPRETFNILDWWKTNSPRLPVLAKIARDILAVPATTVASEAAFSVVVVLLMNHVRACFQMQ
;
A
#
# COMPACT_ATOMS: atom_id res chain seq x y z
N MET A 1 24.62 25.27 26.06
CA MET A 1 24.23 26.50 26.78
C MET A 1 22.99 27.19 26.16
N ALA A 2 22.78 27.12 24.84
CA ALA A 2 21.58 27.65 24.18
C ALA A 2 20.30 26.83 24.43
N LEU A 3 20.40 25.49 24.50
CA LEU A 3 19.25 24.59 24.73
C LEU A 3 18.55 24.81 26.09
N SER A 4 19.30 25.19 27.12
CA SER A 4 18.79 25.38 28.49
C SER A 4 17.98 26.66 28.70
N GLN A 5 18.05 27.64 27.79
CA GLN A 5 17.34 28.93 27.90
C GLN A 5 16.09 29.02 27.00
N CYS A 6 15.82 28.00 26.18
CA CYS A 6 14.66 27.96 25.27
C CYS A 6 13.47 27.14 25.81
N ASN A 7 13.40 26.83 27.10
CA ASN A 7 12.37 25.94 27.69
C ASN A 7 12.23 24.59 26.97
N LEU A 8 13.30 24.09 26.35
CA LEU A 8 13.35 22.75 25.79
C LEU A 8 13.71 21.78 26.93
N THR A 9 12.68 21.30 27.63
CA THR A 9 12.80 20.34 28.76
C THR A 9 13.35 18.97 28.35
N ASP A 10 13.58 18.75 27.06
CA ASP A 10 14.00 17.48 26.49
C ASP A 10 15.40 17.65 25.90
N LYS A 11 16.38 16.86 26.37
CA LYS A 11 17.69 16.71 25.72
C LYS A 11 17.50 15.96 24.40
N ARG A 12 16.78 16.53 23.43
CA ARG A 12 16.70 16.01 22.06
C ARG A 12 18.04 16.28 21.40
N GLN A 13 18.90 15.27 21.45
CA GLN A 13 20.11 15.26 20.63
C GLN A 13 19.67 15.16 19.18
N VAL A 14 20.15 16.08 18.35
CA VAL A 14 19.90 16.06 16.90
C VAL A 14 20.43 14.73 16.37
N ALA A 15 19.59 13.95 15.70
CA ALA A 15 19.99 12.65 15.18
C ALA A 15 21.09 12.82 14.13
N MET A 16 22.14 11.99 14.20
CA MET A 16 23.21 12.05 13.21
C MET A 16 22.71 11.55 11.86
N ASP A 17 22.77 12.40 10.83
CA ASP A 17 22.46 11.96 9.48
C ASP A 17 23.58 11.09 8.92
N VAL A 18 23.18 9.92 8.39
CA VAL A 18 24.04 9.01 7.65
C VAL A 18 23.84 9.26 6.16
N PRO A 19 24.87 9.71 5.42
CA PRO A 19 24.77 9.95 3.99
C PRO A 19 24.23 8.72 3.25
N ASN A 20 23.33 8.96 2.30
CA ASN A 20 22.62 7.93 1.53
C ASN A 20 21.58 7.11 2.32
N ARG A 21 21.22 7.46 3.57
CA ARG A 21 20.13 6.81 4.30
C ARG A 21 19.00 7.79 4.58
N TRP A 22 17.93 7.72 3.79
CA TRP A 22 16.82 8.67 3.89
C TRP A 22 16.13 8.68 5.27
N ASN A 23 16.11 7.53 5.96
CA ASN A 23 15.56 7.41 7.33
C ASN A 23 16.33 8.28 8.34
N SER A 24 17.67 8.29 8.30
CA SER A 24 18.44 9.15 9.21
C SER A 24 18.27 10.63 8.88
N THR A 25 18.06 10.94 7.61
CA THR A 25 17.78 12.30 7.16
C THR A 25 16.42 12.78 7.67
N TYR A 26 15.40 11.92 7.62
CA TYR A 26 14.10 12.20 8.23
C TYR A 26 14.22 12.44 9.74
N GLU A 27 14.90 11.54 10.46
CA GLU A 27 15.10 11.67 11.91
C GLU A 27 15.88 12.94 12.30
N LEU A 28 16.89 13.29 11.48
CA LEU A 28 17.60 14.56 11.61
C LEU A 28 16.63 15.74 11.48
N LEU A 29 15.85 15.79 10.40
CA LEU A 29 14.93 16.90 10.16
C LEU A 29 13.82 16.99 11.22
N ALA A 30 13.29 15.85 11.66
CA ALA A 30 12.27 15.76 12.71
C ALA A 30 12.76 16.35 14.05
N THR A 31 14.06 16.25 14.32
CA THR A 31 14.69 16.83 15.52
C THR A 31 15.18 18.26 15.30
N ALA A 32 15.65 18.61 14.10
CA ALA A 32 16.22 19.91 13.79
C ALA A 32 15.17 21.01 13.53
N LEU A 33 14.06 20.70 12.86
CA LEU A 33 13.02 21.69 12.52
C LEU A 33 12.42 22.39 13.76
N PRO A 34 12.08 21.68 14.86
CA PRO A 34 11.62 22.33 16.10
C PRO A 34 12.66 23.25 16.74
N LEU A 35 13.94 23.13 16.36
CA LEU A 35 15.07 23.88 16.92
C LEU A 35 15.47 25.09 16.06
N LYS A 36 14.74 25.43 14.99
CA LYS A 36 15.04 26.59 14.10
C LYS A 36 15.40 27.87 14.88
N GLU A 37 14.58 28.24 15.87
CA GLU A 37 14.82 29.44 16.70
C GLU A 37 16.07 29.32 17.58
N ALA A 38 16.40 28.11 18.05
CA ALA A 38 17.61 27.88 18.84
C ALA A 38 18.88 28.06 17.99
N PHE A 39 18.87 27.63 16.72
CA PHE A 39 19.96 27.87 15.78
C PHE A 39 20.13 29.36 15.46
N SER A 40 19.04 30.09 15.22
CA SER A 40 19.05 31.54 15.04
C SER A 40 19.64 32.29 16.24
N ARG A 41 19.30 31.86 17.47
CA ARG A 41 19.87 32.42 18.70
C ARG A 41 21.35 32.08 18.85
N LEU A 42 21.76 30.87 18.51
CA LEU A 42 23.16 30.45 18.59
C LEU A 42 24.05 31.32 17.70
N GLN A 43 23.61 31.64 16.47
CA GLN A 43 24.31 32.55 15.56
C GLN A 43 24.49 33.97 16.11
N ARG A 44 23.57 34.43 16.97
CA ARG A 44 23.66 35.74 17.61
C ARG A 44 24.64 35.75 18.80
N ILE A 45 24.77 34.63 19.49
CA ILE A 45 25.59 34.49 20.71
C ILE A 45 27.02 34.12 20.35
N ASP A 46 27.21 33.17 19.44
CA ASP A 46 28.52 32.72 18.97
C ASP A 46 28.80 33.29 17.58
N LYS A 47 29.68 34.30 17.53
CA LYS A 47 30.07 34.96 16.28
C LYS A 47 30.83 34.06 15.32
N ASN A 48 31.38 32.93 15.78
CA ASN A 48 32.07 31.95 14.94
C ASN A 48 31.10 30.90 14.36
N TYR A 49 29.84 30.90 14.80
CA TYR A 49 28.83 30.00 14.26
C TYR A 49 28.25 30.56 12.95
N HIS A 50 28.76 30.06 11.83
CA HIS A 50 28.35 30.48 10.48
C HIS A 50 27.44 29.49 9.75
N CYS A 51 26.98 28.45 10.44
CA CYS A 51 26.30 27.30 9.83
C CYS A 51 24.79 27.28 10.08
N ASN A 52 24.17 28.44 10.37
CA ASN A 52 22.72 28.52 10.47
C ASN A 52 22.11 28.52 9.05
N PRO A 53 21.20 27.58 8.71
CA PRO A 53 20.50 27.63 7.44
C PRO A 53 19.73 28.94 7.27
N SER A 54 19.65 29.43 6.05
CA SER A 54 18.81 30.57 5.67
C SER A 54 17.32 30.23 5.84
N GLU A 55 16.47 31.25 5.85
CA GLU A 55 15.01 31.06 5.99
C GLU A 55 14.44 30.17 4.88
N SER A 56 14.88 30.38 3.63
CA SER A 56 14.48 29.54 2.49
C SER A 56 14.96 28.10 2.60
N GLU A 57 16.15 27.86 3.17
CA GLU A 57 16.65 26.49 3.41
C GLU A 57 15.88 25.79 4.53
N TRP A 58 15.44 26.52 5.55
CA TRP A 58 14.54 25.98 6.58
C TRP A 58 13.18 25.59 5.99
N ASP A 59 12.64 26.40 5.08
CA ASP A 59 11.38 26.10 4.40
C ASP A 59 11.52 24.85 3.52
N VAL A 60 12.63 24.74 2.77
CA VAL A 60 12.98 23.54 2.00
C VAL A 60 13.08 22.31 2.91
N ALA A 61 13.76 22.44 4.05
CA ALA A 61 13.91 21.36 5.02
C ALA A 61 12.55 20.89 5.57
N GLY A 62 11.60 21.82 5.79
CA GLY A 62 10.23 21.50 6.16
C GLY A 62 9.51 20.66 5.11
N VAL A 63 9.55 21.10 3.85
CA VAL A 63 8.92 20.35 2.75
C VAL A 63 9.54 18.97 2.55
N VAL A 64 10.88 18.87 2.64
CA VAL A 64 11.56 17.57 2.54
C VAL A 64 11.20 16.65 3.70
N HIS A 65 11.08 17.18 4.92
CA HIS A 65 10.63 16.41 6.08
C HIS A 65 9.23 15.82 5.87
N GLU A 66 8.27 16.65 5.44
CA GLU A 66 6.91 16.17 5.13
C GLU A 66 6.91 15.10 4.05
N CYS A 67 7.76 15.27 3.02
CA CYS A 67 7.92 14.26 1.98
C CYS A 67 8.42 12.92 2.54
N LEU A 68 9.48 12.96 3.35
CA LEU A 68 10.08 11.75 3.94
C LEU A 68 9.19 11.10 5.00
N GLN A 69 8.36 11.89 5.70
CA GLN A 69 7.48 11.40 6.75
C GLN A 69 6.53 10.31 6.25
N ILE A 70 5.93 10.50 5.08
CA ILE A 70 5.00 9.52 4.50
C ILE A 70 5.67 8.17 4.25
N PHE A 71 6.92 8.17 3.77
CA PHE A 71 7.69 6.94 3.59
C PHE A 71 8.10 6.33 4.92
N TYR A 72 8.46 7.16 5.90
CA TYR A 72 8.88 6.72 7.23
C TYR A 72 7.73 6.01 7.95
N GLU A 73 6.54 6.61 7.94
CA GLU A 73 5.31 6.06 8.51
C GLU A 73 4.91 4.76 7.82
N ALA A 74 4.90 4.72 6.47
CA ALA A 74 4.62 3.51 5.72
C ALA A 74 5.62 2.39 6.07
N THR A 75 6.92 2.71 6.11
CA THR A 75 7.98 1.74 6.45
C THR A 75 7.84 1.23 7.89
N HIS A 76 7.49 2.08 8.85
CA HIS A 76 7.23 1.68 10.23
C HIS A 76 5.97 0.82 10.37
N HIS A 77 4.91 1.15 9.63
CA HIS A 77 3.71 0.34 9.58
C HIS A 77 4.02 -1.06 9.02
N PHE A 78 4.87 -1.15 8.00
CA PHE A 78 5.32 -2.41 7.41
C PHE A 78 6.20 -3.22 8.38
N SER A 79 7.16 -2.57 9.04
CA SER A 79 8.15 -3.23 9.91
C SER A 79 7.60 -3.61 11.30
N GLY A 80 6.58 -2.90 11.78
CA GLY A 80 5.97 -3.13 13.10
C GLY A 80 5.07 -4.37 13.17
N ARG A 81 4.85 -5.10 12.06
CA ARG A 81 3.99 -6.28 12.01
C ARG A 81 4.80 -7.56 11.92
N LYS A 82 4.52 -8.52 12.82
CA LYS A 82 5.12 -9.87 12.77
C LYS A 82 4.93 -10.59 11.42
N TYR A 83 3.85 -10.26 10.71
CA TYR A 83 3.54 -10.76 9.37
C TYR A 83 2.91 -9.63 8.55
N PRO A 84 3.69 -8.91 7.73
CA PRO A 84 3.15 -7.92 6.81
C PRO A 84 2.47 -8.66 5.65
N THR A 85 1.17 -8.90 5.75
CA THR A 85 0.40 -9.53 4.68
C THR A 85 0.08 -8.49 3.59
N SER A 86 0.14 -8.90 2.32
CA SER A 86 0.00 -8.06 1.11
C SER A 86 -1.19 -7.07 1.14
N ASN A 87 -2.30 -7.46 1.77
CA ASN A 87 -3.50 -6.65 1.92
C ASN A 87 -3.33 -5.37 2.77
N VAL A 88 -2.25 -5.24 3.56
CA VAL A 88 -2.01 -4.08 4.42
C VAL A 88 -1.30 -2.96 3.67
N PHE A 89 -0.59 -3.28 2.59
CA PHE A 89 0.31 -2.36 1.90
C PHE A 89 -0.39 -1.47 0.89
N PHE A 90 -1.47 -1.96 0.29
CA PHE A 90 -2.15 -1.24 -0.79
C PHE A 90 -2.55 0.21 -0.40
N PRO A 91 -3.20 0.48 0.75
CA PRO A 91 -3.52 1.85 1.15
C PRO A 91 -2.27 2.74 1.26
N ASP A 92 -1.22 2.26 1.92
CA ASP A 92 0.00 3.04 2.17
C ASP A 92 0.73 3.37 0.85
N VAL A 93 0.82 2.40 -0.06
CA VAL A 93 1.43 2.60 -1.39
C VAL A 93 0.58 3.54 -2.26
N CYS A 94 -0.75 3.46 -2.17
CA CYS A 94 -1.63 4.41 -2.86
C CYS A 94 -1.49 5.84 -2.33
N GLU A 95 -1.38 6.04 -1.01
CA GLU A 95 -1.18 7.36 -0.41
C GLU A 95 0.16 7.96 -0.83
N ILE A 96 1.23 7.15 -0.88
CA ILE A 96 2.53 7.57 -1.45
C ILE A 96 2.35 8.07 -2.89
N HIS A 97 1.64 7.32 -3.73
CA HIS A 97 1.44 7.70 -5.14
C HIS A 97 0.66 9.02 -5.25
N LEU A 98 -0.41 9.18 -4.47
CA LEU A 98 -1.19 10.42 -4.45
C LEU A 98 -0.36 11.62 -4.01
N LYS A 99 0.52 11.44 -3.02
CA LYS A 99 1.43 12.49 -2.56
C LYS A 99 2.46 12.86 -3.61
N MET A 100 2.99 11.90 -4.38
CA MET A 100 3.84 12.21 -5.54
C MET A 100 3.09 13.05 -6.58
N ILE A 101 1.83 12.70 -6.91
CA ILE A 101 1.01 13.47 -7.85
C ILE A 101 0.74 14.90 -7.34
N GLU A 102 0.54 15.07 -6.04
CA GLU A 102 0.38 16.38 -5.40
C GLU A 102 1.66 17.22 -5.51
N TRP A 103 2.81 16.63 -5.16
CA TRP A 103 4.09 17.35 -5.17
C TRP A 103 4.62 17.66 -6.57
N GLU A 104 4.24 16.91 -7.60
CA GLU A 104 4.51 17.29 -8.99
C GLU A 104 3.90 18.66 -9.36
N LYS A 105 2.86 19.08 -8.64
CA LYS A 105 2.17 20.37 -8.81
C LYS A 105 2.65 21.43 -7.80
N SER A 106 3.69 21.14 -7.02
CA SER A 106 4.24 22.09 -6.04
C SER A 106 4.71 23.39 -6.71
N ASP A 107 4.54 24.53 -6.03
CA ASP A 107 5.06 25.82 -6.48
C ASP A 107 6.60 25.85 -6.51
N TYR A 108 7.23 25.02 -5.67
CA TYR A 108 8.67 24.94 -5.54
C TYR A 108 9.32 24.06 -6.60
N ASP A 109 10.14 24.66 -7.45
CA ASP A 109 10.81 23.96 -8.56
C ASP A 109 11.71 22.81 -8.12
N TYR A 110 12.38 22.94 -6.98
CA TYR A 110 13.22 21.87 -6.44
C TYR A 110 12.38 20.65 -6.00
N VAL A 111 11.17 20.86 -5.47
CA VAL A 111 10.25 19.78 -5.07
C VAL A 111 9.78 19.01 -6.29
N ARG A 112 9.37 19.72 -7.35
CA ARG A 112 8.96 19.09 -8.61
C ARG A 112 10.09 18.24 -9.21
N ARG A 113 11.32 18.77 -9.23
CA ARG A 113 12.50 18.03 -9.72
C ARG A 113 12.84 16.82 -8.86
N MET A 114 12.73 16.93 -7.54
CA MET A 114 12.91 15.81 -6.61
C MET A 114 11.90 14.70 -6.90
N VAL A 115 10.61 15.04 -6.90
CA VAL A 115 9.53 14.07 -6.99
C VAL A 115 9.48 13.42 -8.36
N SER A 116 9.77 14.13 -9.45
CA SER A 116 9.91 13.52 -10.78
C SER A 116 10.90 12.34 -10.79
N ARG A 117 12.05 12.50 -10.11
CA ARG A 117 13.05 11.42 -10.00
C ARG A 117 12.61 10.28 -9.09
N MET A 118 11.89 10.59 -8.01
CA MET A 118 11.33 9.57 -7.11
C MET A 118 10.24 8.75 -7.80
N LYS A 119 9.33 9.46 -8.49
CA LYS A 119 8.17 8.89 -9.17
C LYS A 119 8.60 7.96 -10.28
N GLN A 120 9.60 8.33 -11.10
CA GLN A 120 10.14 7.44 -12.13
C GLN A 120 10.58 6.07 -11.59
N LYS A 121 11.18 6.05 -10.40
CA LYS A 121 11.58 4.79 -9.75
C LYS A 121 10.38 4.06 -9.16
N PHE A 122 9.47 4.80 -8.54
CA PHE A 122 8.26 4.25 -7.93
C PHE A 122 7.33 3.61 -8.97
N GLU A 123 7.10 4.27 -10.11
CA GLU A 123 6.23 3.79 -11.19
C GLU A 123 6.65 2.42 -11.71
N LYS A 124 7.97 2.16 -11.80
CA LYS A 124 8.47 0.83 -12.18
C LYS A 124 7.95 -0.28 -11.24
N TYR A 125 8.00 -0.05 -9.93
CA TYR A 125 7.50 -1.01 -8.95
C TYR A 125 5.96 -1.04 -8.91
N TRP A 126 5.33 0.12 -9.08
CA TRP A 126 3.87 0.24 -9.13
C TRP A 126 3.29 -0.60 -10.27
N ASP A 127 3.85 -0.51 -11.48
CA ASP A 127 3.37 -1.27 -12.64
C ASP A 127 3.53 -2.79 -12.47
N GLU A 128 4.58 -3.23 -11.78
CA GLU A 128 4.86 -4.64 -11.52
C GLU A 128 3.96 -5.23 -10.42
N CYS A 129 3.75 -4.50 -9.31
CA CYS A 129 3.16 -5.06 -8.09
C CYS A 129 1.72 -4.61 -7.82
N CYS A 130 1.28 -3.47 -8.36
CA CYS A 130 0.02 -2.83 -7.95
C CYS A 130 -1.19 -3.74 -8.18
N LEU A 131 -1.23 -4.50 -9.28
CA LEU A 131 -2.32 -5.42 -9.55
C LEU A 131 -2.45 -6.51 -8.46
N VAL A 132 -1.34 -7.07 -8.00
CA VAL A 132 -1.34 -8.10 -6.95
C VAL A 132 -1.79 -7.51 -5.61
N LEU A 133 -1.31 -6.32 -5.27
CA LEU A 133 -1.72 -5.60 -4.06
C LEU A 133 -3.20 -5.24 -4.08
N ALA A 134 -3.71 -4.79 -5.23
CA ALA A 134 -5.13 -4.48 -5.42
C ALA A 134 -5.99 -5.73 -5.23
N ILE A 135 -5.63 -6.86 -5.86
CA ILE A 135 -6.33 -8.13 -5.68
C ILE A 135 -6.33 -8.55 -4.20
N ALA A 136 -5.19 -8.47 -3.51
CA ALA A 136 -5.10 -8.81 -2.09
C ALA A 136 -6.04 -7.97 -1.21
N VAL A 137 -6.19 -6.68 -1.52
CA VAL A 137 -7.12 -5.80 -0.80
C VAL A 137 -8.58 -6.16 -1.06
N VAL A 138 -8.93 -6.70 -2.23
CA VAL A 138 -10.29 -7.12 -2.55
C VAL A 138 -10.72 -8.30 -1.68
N PHE A 139 -9.80 -9.21 -1.35
CA PHE A 139 -10.02 -10.28 -0.38
C PHE A 139 -10.05 -9.80 1.08
N TYR A 140 -9.99 -8.48 1.32
CA TYR A 140 -10.20 -7.90 2.63
C TYR A 140 -11.67 -7.46 2.78
N PRO A 141 -12.50 -8.15 3.60
CA PRO A 141 -13.94 -7.91 3.68
C PRO A 141 -14.37 -6.49 4.07
N ARG A 142 -13.46 -5.71 4.68
CA ARG A 142 -13.70 -4.29 5.03
C ARG A 142 -13.51 -3.32 3.86
N PHE A 143 -12.73 -3.73 2.87
CA PHE A 143 -12.26 -2.89 1.78
C PHE A 143 -12.92 -3.30 0.47
N LYS A 144 -12.77 -4.57 0.07
CA LYS A 144 -13.27 -5.11 -1.19
C LYS A 144 -12.86 -4.23 -2.39
N MET A 145 -13.65 -4.25 -3.46
CA MET A 145 -13.43 -3.39 -4.63
C MET A 145 -13.53 -1.90 -4.30
N ASN A 146 -14.31 -1.50 -3.28
CA ASN A 146 -14.55 -0.09 -2.98
C ASN A 146 -13.25 0.69 -2.68
N LEU A 147 -12.28 0.05 -2.01
CA LEU A 147 -11.01 0.71 -1.71
C LEU A 147 -10.13 0.86 -2.97
N VAL A 148 -10.15 -0.13 -3.86
CA VAL A 148 -9.47 -0.07 -5.17
C VAL A 148 -10.08 1.05 -5.99
N GLU A 149 -11.41 1.09 -6.10
CA GLU A 149 -12.15 2.13 -6.82
C GLU A 149 -11.84 3.51 -6.26
N TYR A 150 -11.88 3.68 -4.93
CA TYR A 150 -11.55 4.94 -4.26
C TYR A 150 -10.16 5.47 -4.63
N PHE A 151 -9.13 4.62 -4.52
CA PHE A 151 -7.76 5.06 -4.81
C PHE A 151 -7.50 5.23 -6.30
N TYR A 152 -7.95 4.29 -7.14
CA TYR A 152 -7.71 4.37 -8.59
C TYR A 152 -8.44 5.55 -9.22
N SER A 153 -9.62 5.92 -8.74
CA SER A 153 -10.29 7.16 -9.18
C SER A 153 -9.45 8.41 -8.89
N ARG A 154 -8.75 8.45 -7.74
CA ARG A 154 -7.89 9.59 -7.36
C ARG A 154 -6.54 9.58 -8.10
N ILE A 155 -5.99 8.40 -8.38
CA ILE A 155 -4.68 8.25 -9.04
C ILE A 155 -4.80 8.44 -10.55
N TYR A 156 -5.76 7.79 -11.20
CA TYR A 156 -5.86 7.71 -12.66
C TYR A 156 -6.91 8.67 -13.27
N GLY A 157 -7.74 9.32 -12.46
CA GLY A 157 -8.75 10.26 -12.94
C GLY A 157 -9.72 9.62 -13.93
N THR A 158 -9.81 10.16 -15.14
CA THR A 158 -10.73 9.68 -16.19
C THR A 158 -10.45 8.23 -16.62
N GLU A 159 -9.19 7.82 -16.55
CA GLU A 159 -8.75 6.48 -16.98
C GLU A 159 -8.94 5.41 -15.90
N ALA A 160 -9.42 5.78 -14.71
CA ALA A 160 -9.57 4.85 -13.58
C ALA A 160 -10.40 3.62 -13.94
N HIS A 161 -11.42 3.78 -14.79
CA HIS A 161 -12.28 2.68 -15.22
C HIS A 161 -11.51 1.54 -15.90
N LEU A 162 -10.45 1.84 -16.67
CA LEU A 162 -9.61 0.84 -17.34
C LEU A 162 -8.84 -0.02 -16.31
N TYR A 163 -8.25 0.63 -15.31
CA TYR A 163 -7.48 -0.05 -14.25
C TYR A 163 -8.38 -0.83 -13.31
N ILE A 164 -9.56 -0.29 -12.96
CA ILE A 164 -10.56 -0.99 -12.16
C ILE A 164 -11.06 -2.24 -12.90
N GLN A 165 -11.34 -2.12 -14.20
CA GLN A 165 -11.77 -3.26 -15.02
C GLN A 165 -10.68 -4.34 -15.08
N ARG A 166 -9.42 -3.95 -15.26
CA ARG A 166 -8.28 -4.90 -15.23
C ARG A 166 -8.22 -5.69 -13.92
N VAL A 167 -8.52 -5.07 -12.78
CA VAL A 167 -8.59 -5.77 -11.48
C VAL A 167 -9.78 -6.75 -11.47
N ARG A 168 -10.95 -6.33 -11.95
CA ARG A 168 -12.15 -7.20 -12.03
C ARG A 168 -11.92 -8.41 -12.93
N ASP A 169 -11.38 -8.21 -14.13
CA ASP A 169 -11.10 -9.28 -15.08
C ASP A 169 -10.11 -10.28 -14.46
N LYS A 170 -9.07 -9.78 -13.78
CA LYS A 170 -8.10 -10.66 -13.13
C LYS A 170 -8.68 -11.43 -11.95
N LEU A 171 -9.61 -10.83 -11.19
CA LEU A 171 -10.35 -11.53 -10.12
C LEU A 171 -11.23 -12.65 -10.67
N VAL A 172 -11.96 -12.39 -11.76
CA VAL A 172 -12.81 -13.40 -12.41
C VAL A 172 -11.95 -14.55 -12.94
N ASN A 173 -10.87 -14.26 -13.64
CA ASN A 173 -9.95 -15.29 -14.14
C ASN A 173 -9.37 -16.12 -12.99
N LEU A 174 -8.91 -15.47 -11.91
CA LEU A 174 -8.38 -16.15 -10.73
C LEU A 174 -9.43 -17.03 -10.04
N PHE A 175 -10.68 -16.57 -9.99
CA PHE A 175 -11.80 -17.34 -9.46
C PHE A 175 -12.06 -18.61 -10.29
N ILE A 176 -12.04 -18.49 -11.61
CA ILE A 176 -12.17 -19.62 -12.54
C ILE A 176 -11.00 -20.60 -12.39
N ASP A 177 -9.76 -20.10 -12.30
CA ASP A 177 -8.54 -20.92 -12.14
C ASP A 177 -8.59 -21.81 -10.88
N TYR A 178 -9.28 -21.36 -9.83
CA TYR A 178 -9.47 -22.12 -8.58
C TYR A 178 -10.71 -23.03 -8.58
N GLY A 179 -11.37 -23.19 -9.74
CA GLY A 179 -12.53 -24.05 -9.94
C GLY A 179 -13.87 -23.38 -9.64
N GLY A 180 -13.90 -22.04 -9.57
CA GLY A 180 -15.15 -21.29 -9.52
C GLY A 180 -15.89 -21.31 -10.84
N SER A 181 -17.23 -21.29 -10.79
CA SER A 181 -18.07 -21.14 -11.99
C SER A 181 -18.75 -19.78 -11.95
N CYS A 182 -18.37 -18.89 -12.88
CA CYS A 182 -19.22 -17.76 -13.24
C CYS A 182 -20.19 -18.21 -14.33
N ALA A 183 -21.37 -17.61 -14.39
CA ALA A 183 -22.31 -17.80 -15.50
C ALA A 183 -21.75 -17.12 -16.77
N ILE A 184 -20.62 -17.63 -17.28
CA ILE A 184 -20.14 -17.34 -18.62
C ILE A 184 -20.74 -18.45 -19.47
N SER A 185 -21.69 -18.09 -20.33
CA SER A 185 -22.31 -19.00 -21.29
C SER A 185 -21.25 -19.53 -22.27
N VAL A 186 -20.58 -20.62 -21.90
CA VAL A 186 -19.82 -21.43 -22.84
C VAL A 186 -20.61 -22.72 -23.01
N ASN A 187 -21.38 -22.75 -24.10
CA ASN A 187 -21.95 -23.98 -24.62
C ASN A 187 -20.80 -24.88 -25.09
N GLU A 188 -20.32 -25.74 -24.21
CA GLU A 188 -19.60 -26.95 -24.63
C GLU A 188 -20.35 -28.17 -24.13
N SER A 189 -21.25 -28.63 -24.99
CA SER A 189 -21.84 -29.96 -24.93
C SER A 189 -20.74 -31.00 -25.17
N ASN A 190 -20.24 -31.64 -24.12
CA ASN A 190 -19.48 -32.87 -24.26
C ASN A 190 -20.21 -34.03 -23.58
N VAL A 191 -20.82 -34.86 -24.43
CA VAL A 191 -21.43 -36.14 -24.12
C VAL A 191 -20.32 -37.16 -23.91
N ILE A 192 -20.25 -37.77 -22.73
CA ILE A 192 -19.49 -39.01 -22.53
C ILE A 192 -20.39 -40.01 -21.79
N SER A 193 -20.83 -41.01 -22.53
CA SER A 193 -21.48 -42.22 -22.02
C SER A 193 -20.43 -43.18 -21.45
N SER A 194 -20.67 -43.72 -20.26
CA SER A 194 -20.15 -45.04 -19.89
C SER A 194 -21.09 -45.75 -18.91
N SER A 195 -21.32 -47.03 -19.21
CA SER A 195 -22.26 -47.94 -18.56
C SER A 195 -21.71 -48.53 -17.27
N GLY A 196 -22.59 -48.77 -16.29
CA GLY A 196 -22.46 -49.92 -15.39
C GLY A 196 -22.80 -49.65 -13.92
N VAL A 197 -23.70 -50.49 -13.39
CA VAL A 197 -24.05 -50.77 -11.98
C VAL A 197 -25.25 -49.99 -11.39
N GLU A 198 -26.41 -50.64 -11.44
CA GLU A 198 -27.77 -50.12 -11.22
C GLU A 198 -28.25 -49.94 -9.76
N THR A 199 -27.38 -50.01 -8.75
CA THR A 199 -27.85 -49.89 -7.34
C THR A 199 -27.45 -48.60 -6.62
N ARG A 200 -26.86 -47.62 -7.33
CA ARG A 200 -26.61 -46.24 -6.84
C ARG A 200 -27.22 -45.14 -7.71
N ALA A 201 -27.96 -45.49 -8.76
CA ALA A 201 -28.51 -44.55 -9.74
C ALA A 201 -29.53 -43.58 -9.13
N SER A 202 -30.38 -44.07 -8.22
CA SER A 202 -31.49 -43.29 -7.65
C SER A 202 -31.06 -42.05 -6.84
N LEU A 203 -29.92 -42.10 -6.13
CA LEU A 203 -29.38 -40.92 -5.43
C LEU A 203 -28.59 -40.02 -6.38
N ARG A 204 -27.90 -40.57 -7.38
CA ARG A 204 -27.18 -39.74 -8.38
C ARG A 204 -28.12 -38.90 -9.23
N ASP A 205 -29.29 -39.45 -9.57
CA ASP A 205 -30.31 -38.73 -10.32
C ASP A 205 -31.00 -37.68 -9.43
N PHE A 206 -31.17 -37.96 -8.13
CA PHE A 206 -31.61 -36.97 -7.14
C PHE A 206 -30.59 -35.85 -6.91
N ASP A 207 -29.30 -36.19 -6.79
CA ASP A 207 -28.19 -35.23 -6.67
C ASP A 207 -28.06 -34.37 -7.93
N ARG A 208 -28.23 -34.98 -9.11
CA ARG A 208 -28.26 -34.30 -10.41
C ARG A 208 -29.47 -33.37 -10.52
N TRP A 209 -30.66 -33.83 -10.17
CA TRP A 209 -31.86 -32.99 -10.14
C TRP A 209 -31.71 -31.84 -9.13
N CYS A 210 -31.13 -32.07 -7.95
CA CYS A 210 -30.83 -31.03 -6.97
C CYS A 210 -29.82 -30.00 -7.51
N TYR A 211 -28.83 -30.44 -8.27
CA TYR A 211 -27.83 -29.59 -8.91
C TYR A 211 -28.46 -28.76 -10.05
N GLU A 212 -29.17 -29.39 -10.98
CA GLU A 212 -29.86 -28.74 -12.11
C GLU A 212 -30.96 -27.77 -11.63
N SER A 213 -31.66 -28.10 -10.53
CA SER A 213 -32.65 -27.22 -9.88
C SER A 213 -32.04 -26.02 -9.15
N ARG A 214 -30.72 -26.05 -8.86
CA ARG A 214 -29.96 -24.91 -8.31
C ARG A 214 -29.40 -24.02 -9.42
N VAL A 215 -28.87 -24.64 -10.49
CA VAL A 215 -28.32 -23.95 -11.68
C VAL A 215 -29.40 -23.19 -12.47
N SER A 216 -30.65 -23.64 -12.44
CA SER A 216 -31.80 -23.01 -13.13
C SER A 216 -32.38 -21.76 -12.45
N LYS A 217 -31.87 -21.38 -11.28
CA LYS A 217 -32.12 -20.06 -10.69
C LYS A 217 -30.93 -19.18 -11.05
N ASN A 218 -31.14 -17.89 -11.35
CA ASN A 218 -30.09 -16.87 -11.50
C ASN A 218 -29.20 -16.80 -10.24
N GLN A 219 -28.35 -17.80 -10.03
CA GLN A 219 -27.53 -17.96 -8.86
C GLN A 219 -26.27 -17.15 -9.12
N LYS A 220 -26.13 -16.04 -8.42
CA LYS A 220 -24.90 -15.25 -8.41
C LYS A 220 -23.74 -16.17 -8.06
N SER A 221 -22.62 -15.99 -8.75
CA SER A 221 -21.39 -16.69 -8.40
C SER A 221 -20.96 -16.35 -6.98
N GLU A 222 -20.15 -17.21 -6.37
CA GLU A 222 -19.55 -16.96 -5.06
C GLU A 222 -18.81 -15.61 -5.01
N LEU A 223 -18.09 -15.29 -6.09
CA LEU A 223 -17.39 -14.01 -6.27
C LEU A 223 -18.36 -12.82 -6.27
N GLU A 224 -19.42 -12.89 -7.07
CA GLU A 224 -20.43 -11.81 -7.15
C GLU A 224 -21.12 -11.60 -5.80
N SER A 225 -21.54 -12.69 -5.13
CA SER A 225 -22.15 -12.62 -3.79
C SER A 225 -21.21 -11.93 -2.80
N TYR A 226 -19.94 -12.32 -2.78
CA TYR A 226 -18.95 -11.73 -1.90
C TYR A 226 -18.73 -10.23 -2.19
N LEU A 227 -18.67 -9.82 -3.46
CA LEU A 227 -18.44 -8.43 -3.83
C LEU A 227 -19.63 -7.52 -3.50
N GLU A 228 -20.86 -8.04 -3.59
CA GLU A 228 -22.09 -7.29 -3.28
C GLU A 228 -22.41 -7.21 -1.79
N GLU A 229 -21.93 -8.16 -0.99
CA GLU A 229 -22.15 -8.15 0.45
C GLU A 229 -21.65 -6.86 1.11
N ALA A 230 -22.36 -6.42 2.15
CA ALA A 230 -21.93 -5.27 2.94
C ALA A 230 -20.51 -5.46 3.49
N ARG A 231 -19.76 -4.34 3.57
CA ARG A 231 -18.40 -4.34 4.11
C ARG A 231 -18.41 -4.64 5.61
N PHE A 232 -17.43 -5.39 6.07
CA PHE A 232 -17.31 -5.75 7.47
C PHE A 232 -16.99 -4.50 8.34
N PRO A 233 -17.61 -4.33 9.54
CA PRO A 233 -17.39 -3.18 10.43
C PRO A 233 -15.93 -3.00 10.88
N ARG A 234 -15.58 -1.81 11.39
CA ARG A 234 -14.22 -1.42 11.84
C ARG A 234 -13.85 -1.89 13.27
N GLU A 235 -14.31 -3.06 13.70
CA GLU A 235 -14.01 -3.63 15.04
C GLU A 235 -12.64 -4.36 15.10
N THR A 236 -12.33 -5.08 16.17
CA THR A 236 -11.20 -6.03 16.17
C THR A 236 -11.46 -7.13 15.16
N PHE A 237 -10.50 -7.39 14.26
CA PHE A 237 -10.71 -8.31 13.14
C PHE A 237 -9.44 -9.06 12.75
N ASN A 238 -9.56 -10.38 12.74
CA ASN A 238 -8.59 -11.27 12.16
C ASN A 238 -9.11 -11.75 10.81
N ILE A 239 -8.45 -11.32 9.73
CA ILE A 239 -8.83 -11.69 8.37
C ILE A 239 -8.73 -13.21 8.12
N LEU A 240 -7.73 -13.88 8.69
CA LEU A 240 -7.55 -15.31 8.49
C LEU A 240 -8.65 -16.12 9.18
N ASP A 241 -9.04 -15.71 10.40
CA ASP A 241 -10.16 -16.33 11.12
C ASP A 241 -11.49 -16.08 10.41
N TRP A 242 -11.66 -14.91 9.80
CA TRP A 242 -12.85 -14.59 9.01
C TRP A 242 -12.97 -15.50 7.79
N TRP A 243 -11.89 -15.68 7.01
CA TRP A 243 -11.89 -16.58 5.85
C TRP A 243 -12.04 -18.04 6.26
N LYS A 244 -11.45 -18.46 7.38
CA LYS A 244 -11.62 -19.81 7.93
C LYS A 244 -13.09 -20.08 8.27
N THR A 245 -13.74 -19.13 8.95
CA THR A 245 -15.15 -19.23 9.36
C THR A 245 -16.11 -19.20 8.17
N ASN A 246 -15.80 -18.39 7.15
CA ASN A 246 -16.63 -18.28 5.95
C ASN A 246 -16.31 -19.33 4.89
N SER A 247 -15.30 -20.18 5.07
CA SER A 247 -14.89 -21.18 4.06
C SER A 247 -15.99 -22.16 3.63
N PRO A 248 -16.96 -22.59 4.47
CA PRO A 248 -18.06 -23.45 4.00
C PRO A 248 -19.02 -22.72 3.05
N ARG A 249 -19.12 -21.39 3.18
CA ARG A 249 -19.97 -20.52 2.38
C ARG A 249 -19.25 -19.99 1.14
N LEU A 250 -17.96 -19.72 1.28
CA LEU A 250 -17.07 -19.16 0.26
C LEU A 250 -15.87 -20.11 0.02
N PRO A 251 -16.08 -21.33 -0.49
CA PRO A 251 -15.04 -22.36 -0.57
C PRO A 251 -13.93 -22.04 -1.59
N VAL A 252 -14.23 -21.41 -2.72
CA VAL A 252 -13.24 -21.08 -3.75
C VAL A 252 -12.47 -19.84 -3.33
N LEU A 253 -13.17 -18.78 -2.90
CA LEU A 253 -12.56 -17.53 -2.44
C LEU A 253 -11.72 -17.75 -1.18
N ALA A 254 -12.10 -18.64 -0.26
CA ALA A 254 -11.27 -18.94 0.90
C ALA A 254 -9.94 -19.61 0.54
N LYS A 255 -9.90 -20.43 -0.52
CA LYS A 255 -8.64 -20.99 -1.05
C LYS A 255 -7.76 -19.89 -1.63
N ILE A 256 -8.34 -19.02 -2.45
CA ILE A 256 -7.62 -17.89 -3.05
C ILE A 256 -7.10 -16.94 -1.96
N ALA A 257 -7.95 -16.58 -1.00
CA ALA A 257 -7.59 -15.70 0.10
C ALA A 257 -6.44 -16.26 0.91
N ARG A 258 -6.45 -17.57 1.23
CA ARG A 258 -5.33 -18.21 1.92
C ARG A 258 -4.03 -18.04 1.13
N ASP A 259 -4.06 -18.26 -0.18
CA ASP A 259 -2.84 -18.27 -0.99
C ASP A 259 -2.31 -16.84 -1.25
N ILE A 260 -3.21 -15.85 -1.42
CA ILE A 260 -2.84 -14.44 -1.63
C ILE A 260 -2.41 -13.75 -0.33
N LEU A 261 -3.14 -13.97 0.77
CA LEU A 261 -2.86 -13.31 2.04
C LEU A 261 -1.62 -13.89 2.73
N ALA A 262 -1.23 -15.12 2.38
CA ALA A 262 0.00 -15.73 2.85
C ALA A 262 1.26 -15.19 2.16
N VAL A 263 1.14 -14.43 1.07
CA VAL A 263 2.29 -13.81 0.39
C VAL A 263 2.90 -12.75 1.31
N PRO A 264 4.14 -12.93 1.80
CA PRO A 264 4.84 -11.91 2.55
C PRO A 264 5.14 -10.74 1.63
N ALA A 265 4.86 -9.52 2.06
CA ALA A 265 5.02 -8.35 1.21
C ALA A 265 6.48 -7.91 0.99
N THR A 266 7.46 -8.47 1.73
CA THR A 266 8.84 -7.96 1.68
C THR A 266 9.89 -9.07 1.59
N THR A 267 10.69 -9.04 0.52
CA THR A 267 12.07 -9.55 0.50
C THR A 267 12.98 -8.39 0.08
N VAL A 268 13.54 -7.69 1.08
CA VAL A 268 14.68 -6.74 1.04
C VAL A 268 15.09 -6.20 -0.35
N ALA A 269 14.60 -4.99 -0.73
CA ALA A 269 15.14 -4.23 -1.88
C ALA A 269 14.85 -2.70 -1.89
N SER A 270 14.00 -2.17 -0.99
CA SER A 270 13.52 -0.78 -1.09
C SER A 270 14.54 0.29 -0.67
N GLU A 271 15.59 -0.02 0.11
CA GLU A 271 16.50 1.00 0.63
C GLU A 271 17.29 1.75 -0.47
N ALA A 272 17.78 1.05 -1.50
CA ALA A 272 18.65 1.64 -2.53
C ALA A 272 17.94 2.64 -3.46
N ALA A 273 16.63 2.50 -3.67
CA ALA A 273 15.87 3.37 -4.55
C ALA A 273 15.69 4.78 -3.96
N PHE A 274 15.45 4.86 -2.64
CA PHE A 274 15.23 6.10 -1.90
C PHE A 274 16.53 6.86 -1.60
N SER A 275 17.65 6.16 -1.40
CA SER A 275 18.96 6.73 -1.07
C SER A 275 19.48 7.77 -2.08
N VAL A 276 19.32 7.54 -3.38
CA VAL A 276 19.93 8.38 -4.43
C VAL A 276 19.26 9.76 -4.54
N VAL A 277 17.97 9.87 -4.17
CA VAL A 277 17.22 11.13 -4.30
C VAL A 277 17.56 12.08 -3.15
N VAL A 278 17.68 11.57 -1.92
CA VAL A 278 18.04 12.36 -0.73
C VAL A 278 19.47 12.93 -0.82
N VAL A 279 20.36 12.25 -1.53
CA VAL A 279 21.76 12.66 -1.72
C VAL A 279 21.92 13.91 -2.57
N LEU A 280 21.02 14.14 -3.52
CA LEU A 280 21.12 15.26 -4.45
C LEU A 280 20.56 16.57 -3.90
N LEU A 281 19.82 16.53 -2.79
CA LEU A 281 19.09 17.69 -2.25
C LEU A 281 19.67 18.27 -0.96
N MET A 282 20.47 17.51 -0.21
CA MET A 282 20.83 17.89 1.17
C MET A 282 22.32 18.14 1.42
N ASN A 283 23.15 18.24 0.38
CA ASN A 283 24.59 18.42 0.57
C ASN A 283 24.95 19.71 1.35
N HIS A 284 24.17 20.80 1.21
CA HIS A 284 24.42 22.03 1.97
C HIS A 284 23.82 21.98 3.39
N VAL A 285 22.63 21.41 3.53
CA VAL A 285 21.89 21.27 4.80
C VAL A 285 22.57 20.29 5.76
N ARG A 286 23.21 19.24 5.23
CA ARG A 286 23.97 18.23 6.02
C ARG A 286 25.14 18.81 6.80
N ALA A 287 25.91 19.70 6.18
CA ALA A 287 27.08 20.31 6.80
C ALA A 287 26.70 21.19 8.01
N CYS A 288 25.49 21.75 8.02
CA CYS A 288 25.00 22.65 9.06
C CYS A 288 24.59 21.91 10.35
N PHE A 289 24.22 20.63 10.24
CA PHE A 289 23.72 19.83 11.36
C PHE A 289 24.73 18.81 11.92
N GLN A 290 25.87 18.59 11.24
CA GLN A 290 26.90 17.62 11.64
C GLN A 290 28.00 18.20 12.55
N MET A 291 28.01 19.50 12.85
CA MET A 291 28.94 20.07 13.84
C MET A 291 28.30 20.08 15.24
N GLN A 292 28.42 18.94 15.93
CA GLN A 292 28.43 18.83 17.40
C GLN A 292 29.82 18.41 17.86
#